data_AF-A0A9E2ILJ2-F1
#
_entry.id   AF-A0A9E2ILJ2-F1
#
_cell.length_a   1.000
_cell.length_b   1.000
_cell.length_c   1.000
_cell.angle_alpha   90.00
_cell.angle_beta   90.00
_cell.angle_gamma   90.00
#
_symmetry.space_group_name_H-M   'P 1'
#
loop_
_entity.id
_entity.type
_entity.pdbx_description
1 polymer ?
#
loop_
_entity_poly.entity_id
_entity_poly.type
_entity_poly.pdbx_seq_one_letter_code
_entity_poly.pdbx_strand_id
1 'polypeptide(L)'
;MKRIALWLLLCFLMVSYTYAQEVNKIIAKVNNYIITTKDLDDFCKMLAYRLADQENEISPNDENFRSEALGKLIEDKLIAAQAQKEKIEVPTPWVEGRLGEMIASYPTRPEFEASLVERGLTMTILKERIREQFMARQVIDKYVRQYVTISPSEVHLYYQQYPDKFSPPDIYVLWIAVSNNKNDLADLGELINEQGIEQAEKSSRALLVQTQTTKEDLREEVASVLNQIKEGSFAIKKFDGEDHLIYFEKIIPGKQLTFEDVQERIHSFLWTQKFREHYQAWITSLKEKATIKMYNQ
;
A
#
# COMPACT_ATOMS: atom_id res chain seq x y z
N MET A 1 -34.76 64.67 7.32
CA MET A 1 -35.44 63.36 7.45
C MET A 1 -35.15 62.35 6.33
N LYS A 2 -34.63 62.74 5.15
CA LYS A 2 -34.35 61.80 4.02
C LYS A 2 -32.98 61.09 4.05
N ARG A 3 -32.10 61.39 5.03
CA ARG A 3 -30.76 60.78 5.15
C ARG A 3 -30.67 59.63 6.17
N ILE A 4 -31.66 59.49 7.04
CA ILE A 4 -31.71 58.41 8.05
C ILE A 4 -32.38 57.15 7.46
N ALA A 5 -33.27 57.32 6.47
CA ALA A 5 -33.90 56.21 5.75
C ALA A 5 -32.92 55.39 4.89
N LEU A 6 -31.77 55.96 4.50
CA LEU A 6 -30.76 55.25 3.69
C LEU A 6 -29.86 54.35 4.55
N TRP A 7 -29.76 54.60 5.85
CA TRP A 7 -29.01 53.75 6.79
C TRP A 7 -29.81 52.53 7.27
N LEU A 8 -31.14 52.58 7.19
CA LEU A 8 -32.02 51.45 7.50
C LEU A 8 -32.14 50.42 6.35
N LEU A 9 -31.76 50.80 5.12
CA LEU A 9 -31.72 49.87 3.99
C LEU A 9 -30.40 49.06 3.91
N LEU A 10 -29.34 49.53 4.57
CA LEU A 10 -28.02 48.89 4.55
C LEU A 10 -27.82 47.82 5.65
N CYS A 11 -28.72 47.75 6.64
CA CYS A 11 -28.71 46.70 7.66
C CYS A 11 -29.50 45.44 7.26
N PHE A 12 -30.15 45.43 6.08
CA PHE A 12 -30.89 44.26 5.58
C PHE A 12 -30.09 43.42 4.57
N LEU A 13 -28.80 43.70 4.40
CA LEU A 13 -27.82 42.80 3.78
C LEU A 13 -27.10 41.99 4.86
N MET A 14 -27.84 41.40 5.81
CA MET A 14 -27.37 40.18 6.45
C MET A 14 -27.44 39.09 5.39
N VAL A 15 -26.35 38.98 4.62
CA VAL A 15 -26.03 37.78 3.86
C VAL A 15 -26.04 36.64 4.86
N SER A 16 -27.17 35.93 4.91
CA SER A 16 -27.24 34.66 5.57
C SER A 16 -26.33 33.76 4.75
N TYR A 17 -25.09 33.59 5.23
CA TYR A 17 -24.29 32.45 4.83
C TYR A 17 -25.07 31.23 5.31
N THR A 18 -25.94 30.72 4.45
CA THR A 18 -26.44 29.36 4.57
C THR A 18 -25.21 28.49 4.50
N TYR A 19 -24.72 28.07 5.66
CA TYR A 19 -23.89 26.89 5.76
C TYR A 19 -24.68 25.79 5.07
N ALA A 20 -24.19 25.33 3.92
CA ALA A 20 -24.68 24.11 3.30
C ALA A 20 -24.43 23.00 4.31
N GLN A 21 -25.45 22.69 5.11
CA GLN A 21 -25.39 21.60 6.07
C GLN A 21 -25.27 20.34 5.24
N GLU A 22 -24.11 19.68 5.31
CA GLU A 22 -23.86 18.43 4.64
C GLU A 22 -24.87 17.40 5.19
N VAL A 23 -25.98 17.20 4.48
CA VAL A 23 -27.06 16.35 4.95
C VAL A 23 -26.51 14.93 4.95
N ASN A 24 -26.38 14.33 6.14
CA ASN A 24 -25.96 12.94 6.28
C ASN A 24 -27.07 12.02 5.75
N LYS A 25 -26.95 11.59 4.50
CA LYS A 25 -27.98 10.81 3.80
C LYS A 25 -27.72 9.32 3.96
N ILE A 26 -28.78 8.54 3.99
CA ILE A 26 -28.69 7.08 3.84
C ILE A 26 -28.38 6.79 2.38
N ILE A 27 -27.28 6.08 2.12
CA ILE A 27 -26.85 5.69 0.77
C ILE A 27 -27.05 4.20 0.49
N ALA A 28 -27.03 3.37 1.54
CA ALA A 28 -27.32 1.96 1.42
C ALA A 28 -27.91 1.41 2.73
N LYS A 29 -28.69 0.35 2.59
CA LYS A 29 -29.17 -0.47 3.70
C LYS A 29 -28.84 -1.92 3.41
N VAL A 30 -28.17 -2.57 4.36
CA VAL A 30 -27.76 -3.97 4.30
C VAL A 30 -28.42 -4.70 5.47
N ASN A 31 -29.50 -5.43 5.20
CA ASN A 31 -30.35 -6.01 6.24
C ASN A 31 -30.82 -4.94 7.25
N ASN A 32 -30.31 -5.00 8.49
CA ASN A 32 -30.61 -4.04 9.56
C ASN A 32 -29.56 -2.92 9.68
N TYR A 33 -28.48 -2.98 8.91
CA TYR A 33 -27.42 -1.97 8.92
C TYR A 33 -27.71 -0.87 7.92
N ILE A 34 -27.45 0.37 8.33
CA ILE A 34 -27.53 1.56 7.49
C ILE A 34 -26.12 2.04 7.20
N ILE A 35 -25.87 2.43 5.97
CA ILE A 35 -24.64 3.09 5.53
C ILE A 35 -25.02 4.50 5.10
N THR A 36 -24.36 5.49 5.70
CA THR A 36 -24.59 6.92 5.44
C THR A 36 -23.47 7.55 4.62
N THR A 37 -23.70 8.74 4.08
CA THR A 37 -22.67 9.51 3.37
C THR A 37 -21.45 9.74 4.26
N LYS A 38 -21.68 10.08 5.54
CA LYS A 38 -20.59 10.25 6.51
C LYS A 38 -19.77 8.97 6.71
N ASP A 39 -20.42 7.81 6.79
CA ASP A 39 -19.71 6.53 6.94
C ASP A 39 -18.80 6.27 5.74
N LEU A 40 -19.28 6.55 4.53
CA LEU A 40 -18.49 6.41 3.31
C LEU A 40 -17.34 7.41 3.27
N ASP A 41 -17.57 8.67 3.62
CA ASP A 41 -16.52 9.71 3.63
C ASP A 41 -15.42 9.38 4.63
N ASP A 42 -15.79 9.01 5.85
CA ASP A 42 -14.84 8.63 6.90
C ASP A 42 -14.05 7.38 6.50
N PHE A 43 -14.71 6.40 5.87
CA PHE A 43 -14.05 5.19 5.37
C PHE A 43 -13.11 5.48 4.18
N CYS A 44 -13.51 6.33 3.23
CA CYS A 44 -12.66 6.74 2.11
C CYS A 44 -11.40 7.46 2.60
N LYS A 45 -11.53 8.42 3.53
CA LYS A 45 -10.38 9.12 4.11
C LYS A 45 -9.43 8.15 4.81
N MET A 46 -9.97 7.22 5.60
CA MET A 46 -9.17 6.20 6.26
C MET A 46 -8.45 5.29 5.26
N LEU A 47 -9.16 4.83 4.23
CA LEU A 47 -8.63 3.91 3.23
C LEU A 47 -7.57 4.60 2.36
N ALA A 48 -7.80 5.84 1.95
CA ALA A 48 -6.84 6.64 1.19
C ALA A 48 -5.56 6.87 1.99
N TYR A 49 -5.65 7.23 3.28
CA TYR A 49 -4.47 7.40 4.13
C TYR A 49 -3.64 6.12 4.27
N ARG A 50 -4.29 4.95 4.29
CA ARG A 50 -3.59 3.65 4.39
C ARG A 50 -2.95 3.19 3.09
N LEU A 51 -3.50 3.60 1.95
CA LEU A 51 -3.05 3.20 0.63
C LEU A 51 -2.15 4.24 -0.03
N ALA A 52 -2.13 5.47 0.49
CA ALA A 52 -1.20 6.50 0.06
C ALA A 52 0.23 6.02 0.35
N ASP A 53 1.06 6.09 -0.68
CA ASP A 53 2.50 5.88 -0.62
C ASP A 53 3.20 7.14 -1.17
N GLN A 54 4.52 7.27 -0.98
CA GLN A 54 5.27 8.49 -1.31
C GLN A 54 5.12 8.95 -2.77
N GLU A 55 4.80 8.05 -3.70
CA GLU A 55 4.67 8.34 -5.13
C GLU A 55 3.23 8.38 -5.65
N ASN A 56 2.23 7.97 -4.87
CA ASN A 56 0.86 7.81 -5.38
C ASN A 56 -0.20 8.35 -4.40
N GLU A 57 -0.67 9.56 -4.69
CA GLU A 57 -1.71 10.22 -3.91
C GLU A 57 -3.10 9.71 -4.35
N ILE A 58 -3.78 8.96 -3.49
CA ILE A 58 -5.14 8.47 -3.77
C ILE A 58 -6.13 9.51 -3.28
N SER A 59 -6.86 10.14 -4.21
CA SER A 59 -7.92 11.08 -3.86
C SER A 59 -9.09 10.37 -3.18
N PRO A 60 -9.44 10.73 -1.92
CA PRO A 60 -10.60 10.16 -1.23
C PRO A 60 -11.95 10.51 -1.88
N ASN A 61 -11.94 11.48 -2.80
CA ASN A 61 -13.13 11.98 -3.49
C ASN A 61 -13.28 11.42 -4.91
N ASP A 62 -12.33 10.61 -5.39
CA ASP A 62 -12.45 9.93 -6.68
C ASP A 62 -13.68 9.00 -6.71
N GLU A 63 -14.48 9.08 -7.78
CA GLU A 63 -15.75 8.34 -7.87
C GLU A 63 -15.55 6.82 -7.88
N ASN A 64 -14.52 6.32 -8.60
CA ASN A 64 -14.23 4.89 -8.64
C ASN A 64 -13.77 4.40 -7.28
N PHE A 65 -12.88 5.15 -6.63
CA PHE A 65 -12.42 4.85 -5.28
C PHE A 65 -13.57 4.81 -4.27
N ARG A 66 -14.49 5.79 -4.33
CA ARG A 66 -15.68 5.84 -3.47
C ARG A 66 -16.61 4.67 -3.72
N SER A 67 -16.79 4.27 -4.98
CA SER A 67 -17.60 3.10 -5.35
C SER A 67 -17.02 1.80 -4.78
N GLU A 68 -15.70 1.61 -4.91
CA GLU A 68 -15.00 0.46 -4.31
C GLU A 68 -15.09 0.47 -2.78
N ALA A 69 -14.92 1.65 -2.17
CA ALA A 69 -15.01 1.83 -0.73
C ALA A 69 -16.42 1.52 -0.21
N LEU A 70 -17.47 1.92 -0.94
CA LEU A 70 -18.85 1.56 -0.63
C LEU A 70 -19.08 0.05 -0.74
N GLY A 71 -18.50 -0.60 -1.76
CA GLY A 71 -18.51 -2.05 -1.90
C GLY A 71 -17.92 -2.75 -0.67
N LYS A 72 -16.76 -2.31 -0.21
CA LYS A 72 -16.11 -2.83 1.02
C LYS A 72 -16.95 -2.59 2.27
N LEU A 73 -17.57 -1.41 2.41
CA LEU A 73 -18.47 -1.14 3.53
C LEU A 73 -19.68 -2.07 3.55
N ILE A 74 -20.26 -2.37 2.38
CA ILE A 74 -21.36 -3.34 2.26
C ILE A 74 -20.87 -4.72 2.71
N GLU A 75 -19.69 -5.15 2.29
CA GLU A 75 -19.09 -6.42 2.72
C GLU A 75 -18.90 -6.48 4.24
N ASP A 76 -18.36 -5.43 4.85
CA ASP A 76 -18.22 -5.34 6.31
C ASP A 76 -19.57 -5.50 7.02
N LYS A 77 -20.65 -4.87 6.51
CA LYS A 77 -22.00 -5.02 7.08
C LYS A 77 -22.57 -6.42 6.87
N LEU A 78 -22.27 -7.08 5.76
CA LEU A 78 -22.70 -8.46 5.52
C LEU A 78 -22.02 -9.44 6.49
N ILE A 79 -20.72 -9.25 6.74
CA ILE A 79 -19.96 -10.07 7.69
C ILE A 79 -20.49 -9.85 9.10
N ALA A 80 -20.72 -8.59 9.49
CA ALA A 80 -21.31 -8.27 10.80
C ALA A 80 -22.70 -8.90 10.98
N ALA A 81 -23.55 -8.82 9.96
CA ALA A 81 -24.87 -9.47 9.96
C ALA A 81 -24.77 -10.98 10.13
N GLN A 82 -23.82 -11.62 9.42
CA GLN A 82 -23.60 -13.06 9.53
C GLN A 82 -23.07 -13.44 10.93
N ALA A 83 -22.18 -12.63 11.51
CA ALA A 83 -21.68 -12.85 12.87
C ALA A 83 -22.76 -12.76 13.94
N GLN A 84 -23.67 -11.79 13.80
CA GLN A 84 -24.83 -11.66 14.68
C GLN A 84 -25.78 -12.86 14.52
N LYS A 85 -26.03 -13.30 13.28
CA LYS A 85 -26.88 -14.46 12.98
C LYS A 85 -26.36 -15.75 13.61
N GLU A 86 -25.05 -15.97 13.55
CA GLU A 86 -24.37 -17.13 14.12
C GLU A 86 -24.21 -17.04 15.65
N LYS A 87 -24.59 -15.90 16.26
CA LYS A 87 -24.46 -15.65 17.70
C LYS A 87 -23.03 -15.90 18.19
N ILE A 88 -22.05 -15.41 17.44
CA ILE A 88 -20.64 -15.57 17.77
C ILE A 88 -20.34 -14.90 19.12
N GLU A 89 -19.87 -15.68 20.08
CA GLU A 89 -19.47 -15.19 21.40
C GLU A 89 -17.97 -14.86 21.42
N VAL A 90 -17.64 -13.65 21.84
CA VAL A 90 -16.25 -13.21 22.02
C VAL A 90 -15.94 -13.14 23.50
N PRO A 91 -14.95 -13.91 24.00
CA PRO A 91 -14.55 -13.86 25.40
C PRO A 91 -14.10 -12.44 25.80
N THR A 92 -14.61 -11.94 26.93
CA THR A 92 -14.21 -10.65 27.50
C THR A 92 -12.69 -10.49 27.63
N PRO A 93 -11.90 -11.50 28.05
CA PRO A 93 -10.45 -11.38 28.12
C PRO A 93 -9.76 -11.01 26.79
N TRP A 94 -10.34 -11.38 25.65
CA TRP A 94 -9.79 -11.01 24.34
C TRP A 94 -9.98 -9.52 24.06
N VAL A 95 -11.16 -8.99 24.41
CA VAL A 95 -11.46 -7.56 24.26
C VAL A 95 -10.59 -6.73 25.21
N GLU A 96 -10.47 -7.13 26.48
CA GLU A 96 -9.62 -6.44 27.45
C GLU A 96 -8.13 -6.54 27.09
N GLY A 97 -7.68 -7.70 26.58
CA GLY A 97 -6.30 -7.88 26.11
C GLY A 97 -5.97 -6.93 24.96
N ARG A 98 -6.83 -6.88 23.93
CA ARG A 98 -6.65 -5.97 22.80
C ARG A 98 -6.72 -4.50 23.22
N LEU A 99 -7.63 -4.18 24.14
CA LEU A 99 -7.70 -2.83 24.71
C LEU A 99 -6.41 -2.48 25.48
N GLY A 100 -5.86 -3.42 26.24
CA GLY A 100 -4.59 -3.26 26.95
C GLY A 100 -3.43 -2.96 26.00
N GLU A 101 -3.32 -3.69 24.88
CA GLU A 101 -2.34 -3.40 23.82
C GLU A 101 -2.50 -1.99 23.24
N MET A 102 -3.74 -1.56 22.99
CA MET A 102 -4.02 -0.23 22.46
C MET A 102 -3.72 0.88 23.47
N ILE A 103 -3.91 0.65 24.77
CA ILE A 103 -3.53 1.60 25.82
C ILE A 103 -2.00 1.66 25.94
N ALA A 104 -1.32 0.52 25.84
CA ALA A 104 0.14 0.42 25.95
C ALA A 104 0.89 1.13 24.80
N SER A 105 0.24 1.39 23.67
CA SER A 105 0.83 2.21 22.59
C SER A 105 0.83 3.71 22.88
N TYR A 106 0.25 4.14 24.01
CA TYR A 106 0.23 5.53 24.46
C TYR A 106 1.11 5.70 25.70
N PRO A 107 1.76 6.87 25.89
CA PRO A 107 2.59 7.13 27.07
C PRO A 107 1.81 6.99 28.37
N THR A 108 0.55 7.44 28.39
CA THR A 108 -0.31 7.36 29.58
C THR A 108 -1.76 7.03 29.23
N ARG A 109 -2.49 6.43 30.18
CA ARG A 109 -3.93 6.16 30.03
C ARG A 109 -4.78 7.43 29.85
N PRO A 110 -4.54 8.54 30.56
CA PRO A 110 -5.27 9.78 30.32
C PRO A 110 -5.08 10.33 28.89
N GLU A 111 -3.88 10.20 28.31
CA GLU A 111 -3.64 10.59 26.90
C GLU A 111 -4.42 9.70 25.92
N PHE A 112 -4.49 8.40 26.20
CA PHE A 112 -5.35 7.50 25.44
C PHE A 112 -6.81 7.92 25.51
N GLU A 113 -7.35 8.17 26.71
CA GLU A 113 -8.73 8.59 26.90
C GLU A 113 -9.02 9.95 26.25
N ALA A 114 -8.10 10.91 26.32
CA ALA A 114 -8.19 12.19 25.62
C ALA A 114 -8.27 11.99 24.10
N SER A 115 -7.44 11.09 23.54
CA SER A 115 -7.49 10.77 22.10
C SER A 115 -8.80 10.10 21.67
N LEU A 116 -9.50 9.41 22.57
CA LEU A 116 -10.83 8.87 22.28
C LEU A 116 -11.88 9.97 22.19
N VAL A 117 -11.83 10.93 23.13
CA VAL A 117 -12.74 12.09 23.14
C VAL A 117 -12.55 12.94 21.89
N GLU A 118 -11.31 13.19 21.46
CA GLU A 118 -11.01 13.88 20.21
C GLU A 118 -11.63 13.19 18.99
N ARG A 119 -11.66 11.85 19.00
CA ARG A 119 -12.29 11.03 17.95
C ARG A 119 -13.79 10.83 18.14
N GLY A 120 -14.40 11.45 19.15
CA GLY A 120 -15.83 11.30 19.46
C GLY A 120 -16.22 9.91 19.95
N LEU A 121 -15.29 9.17 20.57
CA LEU A 121 -15.50 7.80 21.05
C LEU A 121 -15.49 7.74 22.58
N THR A 122 -16.23 6.78 23.12
CA THR A 122 -16.15 6.40 24.54
C THR A 122 -15.43 5.06 24.67
N MET A 123 -14.94 4.77 25.87
CA MET A 123 -14.35 3.46 26.19
C MET A 123 -15.31 2.31 25.87
N THR A 124 -16.60 2.48 26.17
CA THR A 124 -17.65 1.50 25.88
C THR A 124 -17.78 1.26 24.38
N ILE A 125 -17.88 2.33 23.58
CA ILE A 125 -17.99 2.21 22.12
C ILE A 125 -16.75 1.53 21.53
N LEU A 126 -15.56 1.84 22.06
CA LEU A 126 -14.33 1.19 21.62
C LEU A 126 -14.35 -0.32 21.93
N LYS A 127 -14.74 -0.72 23.14
CA LYS A 127 -14.86 -2.14 23.51
C LYS A 127 -15.83 -2.89 22.61
N GLU A 128 -16.97 -2.27 22.27
CA GLU A 128 -17.92 -2.86 21.31
C GLU A 128 -17.29 -3.02 19.92
N ARG A 129 -16.58 -2.01 19.41
CA ARG A 129 -15.88 -2.10 18.11
C ARG A 129 -14.84 -3.21 18.10
N ILE A 130 -14.06 -3.36 19.18
CA ILE A 130 -13.09 -4.46 19.31
C ILE A 130 -13.81 -5.80 19.29
N ARG A 131 -14.95 -5.91 20.00
CA ARG A 131 -15.77 -7.12 19.99
C ARG A 131 -16.29 -7.45 18.60
N GLU A 132 -16.84 -6.49 17.88
CA GLU A 132 -17.30 -6.65 16.50
C GLU A 132 -16.18 -7.13 15.57
N GLN A 133 -14.96 -6.60 15.72
CA GLN A 133 -13.79 -7.05 14.95
C GLN A 133 -13.45 -8.51 15.22
N PHE A 134 -13.47 -8.94 16.49
CA PHE A 134 -13.24 -10.36 16.83
C PHE A 134 -14.36 -11.26 16.30
N MET A 135 -15.61 -10.82 16.37
CA MET A 135 -16.75 -11.55 15.81
C MET A 135 -16.58 -11.74 14.30
N ALA A 136 -16.27 -10.66 13.56
CA ALA A 136 -16.04 -10.72 12.12
C ALA A 136 -14.90 -11.69 11.78
N ARG A 137 -13.78 -11.62 12.51
CA ARG A 137 -12.65 -12.53 12.32
C ARG A 137 -13.04 -13.99 12.52
N GLN A 138 -13.76 -14.32 13.59
CA GLN A 138 -14.19 -15.70 13.85
C GLN A 138 -15.12 -16.23 12.76
N VAL A 139 -16.02 -15.40 12.24
CA VAL A 139 -16.89 -15.80 11.12
C VAL A 139 -16.06 -16.03 9.85
N ILE A 140 -15.14 -15.14 9.52
CA ILE A 140 -14.25 -15.33 8.36
C ILE A 140 -13.44 -16.61 8.54
N ASP A 141 -12.94 -16.89 9.74
CA ASP A 141 -12.19 -18.10 10.01
C ASP A 141 -13.06 -19.35 9.82
N LYS A 142 -14.31 -19.31 10.29
CA LYS A 142 -15.31 -20.38 10.13
C LYS A 142 -15.80 -20.56 8.70
N TYR A 143 -15.96 -19.52 7.88
CA TYR A 143 -16.56 -19.68 6.54
C TYR A 143 -15.54 -19.64 5.40
N VAL A 144 -14.33 -19.16 5.67
CA VAL A 144 -13.29 -18.99 4.66
C VAL A 144 -12.05 -19.76 5.07
N ARG A 145 -11.39 -19.38 6.17
CA ARG A 145 -10.06 -19.92 6.52
C ARG A 145 -10.05 -21.43 6.68
N GLN A 146 -11.07 -22.02 7.31
CA GLN A 146 -11.11 -23.48 7.53
C GLN A 146 -11.16 -24.30 6.24
N TYR A 147 -11.54 -23.68 5.11
CA TYR A 147 -11.58 -24.33 3.80
C TYR A 147 -10.30 -24.10 2.98
N VAL A 148 -9.35 -23.30 3.48
CA VAL A 148 -8.09 -23.02 2.81
C VAL A 148 -7.02 -23.99 3.32
N THR A 149 -6.71 -25.00 2.52
CA THR A 149 -5.58 -25.91 2.75
C THR A 149 -4.66 -25.92 1.53
N ILE A 150 -3.35 -25.84 1.79
CA ILE A 150 -2.30 -25.97 0.78
C ILE A 150 -1.50 -27.23 1.11
N SER A 151 -1.49 -28.17 0.18
CA SER A 151 -0.72 -29.40 0.32
C SER A 151 0.75 -29.18 -0.09
N PRO A 152 1.70 -29.96 0.46
CA PRO A 152 3.10 -29.92 0.02
C PRO A 152 3.27 -30.15 -1.49
N SER A 153 2.43 -31.01 -2.07
CA SER A 153 2.43 -31.30 -3.51
C SER A 153 2.05 -30.07 -4.35
N GLU A 154 1.09 -29.25 -3.90
CA GLU A 154 0.73 -28.00 -4.59
C GLU A 154 1.87 -26.99 -4.55
N VAL A 155 2.57 -26.86 -3.42
CA VAL A 155 3.75 -25.99 -3.29
C VAL A 155 4.84 -26.44 -4.26
N HIS A 156 5.13 -27.75 -4.29
CA HIS A 156 6.14 -28.31 -5.18
C HIS A 156 5.77 -28.16 -6.67
N LEU A 157 4.51 -28.41 -7.02
CA LEU A 157 4.01 -28.25 -8.39
C LEU A 157 4.14 -26.79 -8.85
N TYR A 158 3.79 -25.82 -8.00
CA TYR A 158 3.93 -24.40 -8.32
C TYR A 158 5.39 -24.01 -8.57
N TYR A 159 6.34 -24.53 -7.78
CA TYR A 159 7.77 -24.32 -8.01
C TYR A 159 8.22 -24.84 -9.38
N GLN A 160 7.78 -26.04 -9.76
CA GLN A 160 8.13 -26.66 -11.04
C GLN A 160 7.48 -25.98 -12.25
N GLN A 161 6.26 -25.47 -12.10
CA GLN A 161 5.52 -24.83 -13.19
C GLN A 161 5.99 -23.41 -13.50
N TYR A 162 6.58 -22.71 -12.52
CA TYR A 162 6.98 -21.31 -12.65
C TYR A 162 8.45 -21.08 -12.28
N PRO A 163 9.42 -21.80 -12.89
CA PRO A 163 10.83 -21.70 -12.52
C PRO A 163 11.37 -20.27 -12.66
N ASP A 164 10.91 -19.53 -13.67
CA ASP A 164 11.33 -18.16 -13.93
C ASP A 164 10.97 -17.18 -12.79
N LYS A 165 9.90 -17.45 -12.03
CA LYS A 165 9.53 -16.63 -10.87
C LYS A 165 10.50 -16.77 -9.70
N PHE A 166 11.36 -17.78 -9.74
CA PHE A 166 12.35 -18.10 -8.70
C PHE A 166 13.78 -17.92 -9.20
N SER A 167 13.94 -17.40 -10.41
CA SER A 167 15.21 -16.95 -10.96
C SER A 167 15.21 -15.43 -10.93
N PRO A 168 15.79 -14.78 -9.89
CA PRO A 168 15.96 -13.33 -9.91
C PRO A 168 16.70 -12.90 -11.19
N PRO A 169 16.49 -11.68 -11.69
CA PRO A 169 17.22 -11.21 -12.86
C PRO A 169 18.71 -11.07 -12.58
N ASP A 170 19.50 -11.05 -13.64
CA ASP A 170 20.92 -10.74 -13.59
C ASP A 170 21.14 -9.30 -13.09
N ILE A 171 22.08 -9.13 -12.16
CA ILE A 171 22.42 -7.82 -11.60
C ILE A 171 23.66 -7.29 -12.31
N TYR A 172 23.52 -6.14 -12.97
CA TYR A 172 24.62 -5.41 -13.57
C TYR A 172 25.27 -4.52 -12.52
N VAL A 173 26.56 -4.71 -12.29
CA VAL A 173 27.37 -3.86 -11.40
C VAL A 173 28.15 -2.88 -12.25
N LEU A 174 27.84 -1.60 -12.07
CA LEU A 174 28.41 -0.50 -12.86
C LEU A 174 29.04 0.53 -11.95
N TRP A 175 30.04 1.23 -12.46
CA TRP A 175 30.56 2.44 -11.84
C TRP A 175 30.35 3.62 -12.77
N ILE A 176 29.79 4.69 -12.24
CA ILE A 176 29.46 5.88 -12.99
C ILE A 176 30.18 7.08 -12.40
N ALA A 177 30.86 7.84 -13.25
CA ALA A 177 31.38 9.15 -12.91
C ALA A 177 30.87 10.21 -13.86
N VAL A 178 30.56 11.39 -13.33
CA VAL A 178 30.04 12.53 -14.10
C VAL A 178 31.00 13.71 -13.96
N SER A 179 31.36 14.33 -15.08
CA SER A 179 32.18 15.54 -15.08
C SER A 179 31.83 16.43 -16.26
N ASN A 180 32.01 17.74 -16.07
CA ASN A 180 31.92 18.74 -17.13
C ASN A 180 33.24 18.90 -17.89
N ASN A 181 34.31 18.26 -17.42
CA ASN A 181 35.62 18.24 -18.06
C ASN A 181 35.98 16.82 -18.49
N LYS A 182 36.06 16.63 -19.80
CA LYS A 182 36.35 15.32 -20.41
C LYS A 182 37.73 14.77 -20.05
N ASN A 183 38.70 15.63 -19.75
CA ASN A 183 40.06 15.19 -19.39
C ASN A 183 40.07 14.49 -18.03
N ASP A 184 39.29 14.96 -17.06
CA ASP A 184 39.21 14.34 -15.73
C ASP A 184 38.71 12.88 -15.82
N LEU A 185 37.76 12.64 -16.73
CA LEU A 185 37.25 11.29 -16.99
C LEU A 185 38.25 10.43 -17.77
N ALA A 186 39.06 11.04 -18.64
CA ALA A 186 40.12 10.33 -19.35
C ALA A 186 41.22 9.86 -18.38
N ASP A 187 41.68 10.74 -17.49
CA ASP A 187 42.67 10.43 -16.45
C ASP A 187 42.14 9.34 -15.51
N LEU A 188 40.86 9.41 -15.14
CA LEU A 188 40.19 8.38 -14.37
C LEU A 188 40.14 7.03 -15.11
N GLY A 189 39.88 7.08 -16.41
CA GLY A 189 39.92 5.91 -17.28
C GLY A 189 41.30 5.27 -17.38
N GLU A 190 42.35 6.07 -17.46
CA GLU A 190 43.74 5.58 -17.40
C GLU A 190 44.03 4.92 -16.05
N LEU A 191 43.64 5.54 -14.94
CA LEU A 191 43.79 4.97 -13.60
C LEU A 191 43.08 3.62 -13.45
N ILE A 192 41.86 3.49 -13.99
CA ILE A 192 41.10 2.22 -14.01
C ILE A 192 41.86 1.15 -14.80
N ASN A 193 42.42 1.50 -15.96
CA ASN A 193 43.17 0.54 -16.79
C ASN A 193 44.48 0.09 -16.14
N GLU A 194 45.18 0.99 -15.45
CA GLU A 194 46.49 0.71 -14.84
C GLU A 194 46.38 -0.03 -13.50
N GLN A 195 45.42 0.37 -12.66
CA GLN A 195 45.36 -0.04 -11.25
C GLN A 195 44.06 -0.77 -10.88
N GLY A 196 43.09 -0.83 -11.80
CA GLY A 196 41.79 -1.43 -11.57
C GLY A 196 40.79 -0.50 -10.89
N ILE A 197 39.50 -0.89 -10.96
CA ILE A 197 38.38 -0.07 -10.48
C ILE A 197 38.42 0.17 -8.97
N GLU A 198 38.86 -0.80 -8.16
CA GLU A 198 38.93 -0.63 -6.71
C GLU A 198 39.92 0.46 -6.27
N GLN A 199 41.06 0.57 -6.96
CA GLN A 199 42.07 1.58 -6.64
C GLN A 199 41.68 2.95 -7.21
N ALA A 200 41.02 2.96 -8.38
CA ALA A 200 40.44 4.17 -8.95
C ALA A 200 39.33 4.74 -8.05
N GLU A 201 38.44 3.90 -7.52
CA GLU A 201 37.41 4.31 -6.54
C GLU A 201 38.04 4.95 -5.31
N LYS A 202 39.02 4.30 -4.69
CA LYS A 202 39.67 4.81 -3.47
C LYS A 202 40.33 6.17 -3.69
N SER A 203 40.95 6.35 -4.85
CA SER A 203 41.66 7.58 -5.22
C SER A 203 40.71 8.71 -5.66
N SER A 204 39.56 8.35 -6.24
CA SER A 204 38.64 9.27 -6.92
C SER A 204 37.22 9.19 -6.36
N ARG A 205 37.07 8.83 -5.08
CA ARG A 205 35.80 8.57 -4.37
C ARG A 205 34.72 9.65 -4.52
N ALA A 206 35.11 10.89 -4.83
CA ALA A 206 34.19 12.00 -5.07
C ALA A 206 33.52 11.96 -6.47
N LEU A 207 34.00 11.13 -7.38
CA LEU A 207 33.56 11.06 -8.77
C LEU A 207 32.90 9.72 -9.13
N LEU A 208 33.34 8.59 -8.54
CA LEU A 208 32.83 7.26 -8.88
C LEU A 208 31.75 6.77 -7.91
N VAL A 209 30.58 6.45 -8.45
CA VAL A 209 29.48 5.83 -7.71
C VAL A 209 29.22 4.44 -8.24
N GLN A 210 29.28 3.43 -7.37
CA GLN A 210 28.84 2.08 -7.70
C GLN A 210 27.31 2.03 -7.71
N THR A 211 26.74 1.45 -8.76
CA THR A 211 25.32 1.17 -8.86
C THR A 211 25.10 -0.29 -9.22
N GLN A 212 23.99 -0.85 -8.71
CA GLN A 212 23.54 -2.19 -9.02
C GLN A 212 22.12 -2.10 -9.55
N THR A 213 21.88 -2.72 -10.69
CA THR A 213 20.60 -2.60 -11.39
C THR A 213 20.30 -3.86 -12.19
N THR A 214 19.05 -4.03 -12.61
CA THR A 214 18.63 -5.11 -13.51
C THR A 214 18.70 -4.64 -14.95
N LYS A 215 18.57 -5.56 -15.91
CA LYS A 215 18.54 -5.18 -17.32
C LYS A 215 17.34 -4.30 -17.66
N GLU A 216 16.22 -4.56 -17.01
CA GLU A 216 14.93 -3.90 -17.22
C GLU A 216 14.93 -2.46 -16.69
N ASP A 217 15.68 -2.19 -15.62
CA ASP A 217 15.77 -0.87 -14.99
C ASP A 217 16.86 0.02 -15.62
N LEU A 218 17.66 -0.50 -16.54
CA LEU A 218 18.68 0.28 -17.25
C LEU A 218 18.03 1.28 -18.22
N ARG A 219 18.50 2.52 -18.19
CA ARG A 219 18.21 3.50 -19.26
C ARG A 219 18.71 2.95 -20.60
N GLU A 220 17.91 3.07 -21.66
CA GLU A 220 18.24 2.55 -23.01
C GLU A 220 19.61 3.02 -23.51
N GLU A 221 19.97 4.27 -23.19
CA GLU A 221 21.24 4.87 -23.57
C GLU A 221 22.43 4.19 -22.87
N VAL A 222 22.29 3.86 -21.58
CA VAL A 222 23.30 3.11 -20.81
C VAL A 222 23.38 1.68 -21.31
N ALA A 223 22.25 1.02 -21.55
CA ALA A 223 22.21 -0.32 -22.13
C ALA A 223 22.94 -0.38 -23.50
N SER A 224 22.78 0.65 -24.33
CA SER A 224 23.48 0.79 -25.61
C SER A 224 24.99 0.91 -25.43
N VAL A 225 25.47 1.59 -24.38
CA VAL A 225 26.90 1.64 -24.03
C VAL A 225 27.41 0.27 -23.59
N LEU A 226 26.68 -0.43 -22.71
CA LEU A 226 27.07 -1.76 -22.23
C LEU A 226 27.17 -2.79 -23.36
N ASN A 227 26.39 -2.64 -24.44
CA ASN A 227 26.50 -3.48 -25.63
C ASN A 227 27.77 -3.20 -26.46
N GLN A 228 28.41 -2.04 -26.28
CA GLN A 228 29.61 -1.61 -27.01
C GLN A 228 30.91 -1.90 -26.24
N ILE A 229 30.82 -2.12 -24.92
CA ILE A 229 31.97 -2.37 -24.05
C ILE A 229 31.91 -3.78 -23.45
N LYS A 230 33.06 -4.29 -23.03
CA LYS A 230 33.15 -5.61 -22.36
C LYS A 230 33.16 -5.43 -20.85
N GLU A 231 32.85 -6.51 -20.14
CA GLU A 231 33.12 -6.60 -18.71
C GLU A 231 34.59 -6.24 -18.42
N GLY A 232 34.82 -5.45 -17.38
CA GLY A 232 36.11 -4.92 -17.00
C GLY A 232 36.59 -3.70 -17.80
N SER A 233 35.75 -3.09 -18.64
CA SER A 233 36.10 -1.91 -19.44
C SER A 233 35.12 -0.74 -19.26
N PHE A 234 35.51 0.46 -19.72
CA PHE A 234 34.66 1.66 -19.66
C PHE A 234 34.44 2.31 -21.03
N ALA A 235 33.43 3.16 -21.09
CA ALA A 235 33.25 4.15 -22.14
C ALA A 235 32.90 5.52 -21.54
N ILE A 236 33.31 6.58 -22.24
CA ILE A 236 32.92 7.95 -21.93
C ILE A 236 31.89 8.39 -22.97
N LYS A 237 30.70 8.78 -22.51
CA LYS A 237 29.58 9.25 -23.34
C LYS A 237 28.91 10.46 -22.70
N LYS A 238 28.29 11.28 -23.53
CA LYS A 238 27.54 12.44 -23.09
C LYS A 238 26.07 12.07 -22.92
N PHE A 239 25.52 12.31 -21.73
CA PHE A 239 24.10 12.17 -21.42
C PHE A 239 23.63 13.49 -20.82
N ASP A 240 22.47 13.98 -21.24
CA ASP A 240 21.85 15.22 -20.73
C ASP A 240 22.80 16.46 -20.71
N GLY A 241 23.82 16.48 -21.57
CA GLY A 241 24.80 17.58 -21.69
C GLY A 241 26.11 17.38 -20.90
N GLU A 242 26.15 16.43 -19.97
CA GLU A 242 27.31 16.14 -19.11
C GLU A 242 28.06 14.89 -19.60
N ASP A 243 29.39 14.89 -19.48
CA ASP A 243 30.19 13.72 -19.83
C ASP A 243 30.14 12.71 -18.67
N HIS A 244 29.86 11.45 -19.01
CA HIS A 244 29.77 10.35 -18.08
C HIS A 244 30.76 9.27 -18.48
N LEU A 245 31.56 8.81 -17.52
CA LEU A 245 32.29 7.56 -17.60
C LEU A 245 31.42 6.45 -17.04
N ILE A 246 31.16 5.43 -17.84
CA ILE A 246 30.46 4.21 -17.43
C ILE A 246 31.47 3.07 -17.51
N TYR A 247 31.83 2.51 -16.36
CA TYR A 247 32.65 1.31 -16.26
C TYR A 247 31.75 0.11 -15.95
N PHE A 248 31.88 -0.94 -16.76
CA PHE A 248 31.13 -2.18 -16.60
C PHE A 248 31.97 -3.17 -15.78
N GLU A 249 31.67 -3.31 -14.49
CA GLU A 249 32.46 -4.17 -13.60
C GLU A 249 32.21 -5.65 -13.87
N LYS A 250 30.95 -6.08 -13.75
CA LYS A 250 30.52 -7.47 -13.91
C LYS A 250 29.01 -7.63 -13.96
N ILE A 251 28.57 -8.82 -14.39
CA ILE A 251 27.21 -9.30 -14.16
C ILE A 251 27.24 -10.32 -13.03
N ILE A 252 26.41 -10.12 -12.01
CA ILE A 252 26.12 -11.13 -11.00
C ILE A 252 24.91 -11.92 -11.51
N PRO A 253 25.09 -13.18 -11.98
CA PRO A 253 23.99 -13.94 -12.54
C PRO A 253 22.94 -14.22 -11.48
N GLY A 254 21.68 -14.04 -11.86
CA GLY A 254 20.55 -14.40 -11.05
C GLY A 254 20.52 -15.90 -10.81
N LYS A 255 20.89 -16.34 -9.61
CA LYS A 255 20.89 -17.78 -9.30
C LYS A 255 19.46 -18.24 -9.03
N GLN A 256 19.04 -19.29 -9.73
CA GLN A 256 17.77 -19.96 -9.44
C GLN A 256 17.72 -20.37 -7.97
N LEU A 257 16.73 -19.83 -7.26
CA LEU A 257 16.45 -20.15 -5.88
C LEU A 257 15.96 -21.59 -5.79
N THR A 258 16.46 -22.34 -4.81
CA THR A 258 16.05 -23.73 -4.59
C THR A 258 14.64 -23.80 -4.04
N PHE A 259 14.02 -24.99 -4.09
CA PHE A 259 12.70 -25.20 -3.51
C PHE A 259 12.70 -24.83 -2.01
N GLU A 260 13.75 -25.21 -1.28
CA GLU A 260 13.93 -24.94 0.14
C GLU A 260 13.94 -23.43 0.45
N ASP A 261 14.54 -22.62 -0.43
CA ASP A 261 14.64 -21.16 -0.30
C ASP A 261 13.26 -20.47 -0.43
N VAL A 262 12.33 -21.07 -1.18
CA VAL A 262 11.08 -20.40 -1.58
C VAL A 262 9.80 -21.10 -1.11
N GLN A 263 9.87 -22.31 -0.54
CA GLN A 263 8.68 -23.09 -0.16
C GLN A 263 7.68 -22.31 0.70
N GLU A 264 8.14 -21.56 1.71
CA GLU A 264 7.28 -20.77 2.60
C GLU A 264 6.63 -19.59 1.87
N ARG A 265 7.37 -18.96 0.94
CA ARG A 265 6.86 -17.87 0.10
C ARG A 265 5.80 -18.39 -0.86
N ILE A 266 6.04 -19.55 -1.49
CA ILE A 266 5.07 -20.21 -2.36
C ILE A 266 3.82 -20.59 -1.56
N HIS A 267 3.98 -21.24 -0.42
CA HIS A 267 2.87 -21.63 0.45
C HIS A 267 2.02 -20.41 0.83
N SER A 268 2.67 -19.32 1.28
CA SER A 268 1.99 -18.08 1.66
C SER A 268 1.26 -17.43 0.47
N PHE A 269 1.85 -17.45 -0.72
CA PHE A 269 1.25 -16.96 -1.95
C PHE A 269 -0.01 -17.77 -2.32
N LEU A 270 0.11 -19.10 -2.39
CA LEU A 270 -0.99 -20.00 -2.72
C LEU A 270 -2.11 -19.91 -1.68
N TRP A 271 -1.75 -19.83 -0.40
CA TRP A 271 -2.70 -19.63 0.70
C TRP A 271 -3.48 -18.32 0.51
N THR A 272 -2.78 -17.22 0.22
CA THR A 272 -3.41 -15.91 0.00
C THR A 272 -4.34 -15.92 -1.21
N GLN A 273 -3.92 -16.58 -2.29
CA GLN A 273 -4.73 -16.73 -3.50
C GLN A 273 -6.02 -17.52 -3.19
N LYS A 274 -5.90 -18.73 -2.64
CA LYS A 274 -7.07 -19.56 -2.28
C LYS A 274 -7.97 -18.87 -1.25
N PHE A 275 -7.39 -18.22 -0.24
CA PHE A 275 -8.17 -17.46 0.73
C PHE A 275 -9.00 -16.38 0.05
N ARG A 276 -8.41 -15.62 -0.88
CA ARG A 276 -9.13 -14.60 -1.65
C ARG A 276 -10.27 -15.20 -2.45
N GLU A 277 -10.04 -16.32 -3.15
CA GLU A 277 -11.06 -17.01 -3.93
C GLU A 277 -12.23 -17.46 -3.05
N HIS A 278 -11.95 -18.16 -1.94
CA HIS A 278 -12.97 -18.59 -1.00
C HIS A 278 -13.69 -17.42 -0.33
N TYR A 279 -12.97 -16.34 0.02
CA TYR A 279 -13.54 -15.14 0.61
C TYR A 279 -14.54 -14.49 -0.35
N GLN A 280 -14.15 -14.29 -1.61
CA GLN A 280 -15.00 -13.67 -2.62
C GLN A 280 -16.24 -14.52 -2.93
N ALA A 281 -16.08 -15.85 -3.03
CA ALA A 281 -17.20 -16.76 -3.21
C ALA A 281 -18.19 -16.68 -2.01
N TRP A 282 -17.65 -16.65 -0.79
CA TRP A 282 -18.47 -16.53 0.42
C TRP A 282 -19.21 -15.19 0.49
N ILE A 283 -18.52 -14.07 0.25
CA ILE A 283 -19.13 -12.73 0.19
C ILE A 283 -20.23 -12.67 -0.86
N THR A 284 -20.01 -13.24 -2.05
CA THR A 284 -21.03 -13.33 -3.10
C THR A 284 -22.27 -14.07 -2.59
N SER A 285 -22.07 -15.21 -1.91
CA SER A 285 -23.19 -15.95 -1.31
C SER A 285 -23.92 -15.19 -0.19
N LEU A 286 -23.25 -14.28 0.52
CA LEU A 286 -23.88 -13.40 1.49
C LEU A 286 -24.70 -12.31 0.80
N LYS A 287 -24.17 -11.71 -0.28
CA LYS A 287 -24.86 -10.70 -1.09
C LYS A 287 -26.17 -11.26 -1.65
N GLU A 288 -26.17 -12.49 -2.16
CA GLU A 288 -27.38 -13.16 -2.70
C GLU A 288 -28.47 -13.41 -1.64
N LYS A 289 -28.07 -13.65 -0.38
CA LYS A 289 -29.00 -13.95 0.73
C LYS A 289 -29.45 -12.69 1.47
N ALA A 290 -28.79 -11.57 1.27
CA ALA A 290 -29.04 -10.34 2.02
C ALA A 290 -30.04 -9.43 1.31
N THR A 291 -30.75 -8.62 2.10
CA THR A 291 -31.53 -7.50 1.56
C THR A 291 -30.62 -6.28 1.47
N ILE A 292 -30.16 -5.96 0.26
CA ILE A 292 -29.34 -4.77 -0.02
C ILE A 292 -30.20 -3.77 -0.80
N LYS A 293 -30.40 -2.57 -0.24
CA LYS A 293 -31.10 -1.47 -0.90
C LYS A 293 -30.19 -0.27 -0.98
N MET A 294 -29.94 0.22 -2.20
CA MET A 294 -29.20 1.46 -2.44
C MET A 294 -30.18 2.62 -2.48
N TYR A 295 -29.79 3.76 -1.93
CA TYR A 295 -30.59 4.98 -1.86
C TYR A 295 -29.74 6.13 -2.40
N ASN A 296 -30.18 6.75 -3.50
CA ASN A 296 -29.48 7.81 -4.25
C ASN A 296 -28.19 7.35 -4.96
N GLN A 297 -28.32 7.07 -6.26
CA GLN A 297 -27.34 7.48 -7.26
C GLN A 297 -27.56 8.97 -7.55
#